data_AF-A0A3N5M4Y8-F1
#
_entry.id   AF-A0A3N5M4Y8-F1
#
_cell.length_a   1.000
_cell.length_b   1.000
_cell.length_c   1.000
_cell.angle_alpha   90.00
_cell.angle_beta   90.00
_cell.angle_gamma   90.00
#
_symmetry.space_group_name_H-M   'P 1'
#
loop_
_entity.id
_entity.type
_entity.pdbx_description
1 polymer ?
#
loop_
_entity_poly.entity_id
_entity_poly.type
_entity_poly.pdbx_seq_one_letter_code
_entity_poly.pdbx_strand_id
1 'polypeptide(L)'
;MWTSRQTTILVLGLAYGIVEEGLMVKSFFDPNWMDLGLLGVYGRWAGVNWVWSLELTLFHAVFSIAIPILLVELLFPDRRDESWVSRRGMFGLNILLWGDVVFGYLALTPYRPPFVPYILAILAVIGLCLLAKRMPASWAKPNGLHNASKPWKPGFLGFIATVIFFIIAWVLPNVDVPVAVTMGAMLLLAAVVLGLLRLMSGDGAWGDTHKLALVSGALMFFILLGPLQQLDTQRVDNTSGMALVGLVAIVCLFLLSRKVARRPLVSTSVL
;
A
#
# COMPACT_ATOMS: atom_id res chain seq x y z
N MET A 1 -6.96 -15.65 -1.05
CA MET A 1 -7.24 -15.53 -2.49
C MET A 1 -6.52 -14.29 -3.00
N TRP A 2 -5.42 -14.41 -3.76
CA TRP A 2 -4.89 -13.28 -4.52
C TRP A 2 -5.74 -13.14 -5.78
N THR A 3 -6.90 -12.49 -5.59
CA THR A 3 -7.94 -12.36 -6.61
C THR A 3 -7.60 -11.27 -7.61
N SER A 4 -8.26 -11.37 -8.76
CA SER A 4 -8.72 -10.21 -9.53
C SER A 4 -8.92 -8.96 -8.69
N ARG A 5 -9.79 -9.04 -7.68
CA ARG A 5 -10.15 -7.94 -6.79
C ARG A 5 -8.95 -7.38 -6.06
N GLN A 6 -8.08 -8.22 -5.48
CA GLN A 6 -6.89 -7.74 -4.78
C GLN A 6 -5.88 -7.09 -5.73
N THR A 7 -5.71 -7.65 -6.93
CA THR A 7 -4.84 -7.02 -7.95
C THR A 7 -5.47 -5.70 -8.45
N THR A 8 -6.78 -5.63 -8.65
CA THR A 8 -7.49 -4.39 -9.00
C THR A 8 -7.36 -3.33 -7.90
N ILE A 9 -7.49 -3.72 -6.62
CA ILE A 9 -7.26 -2.83 -5.47
C ILE A 9 -5.83 -2.29 -5.49
N LEU A 10 -4.83 -3.14 -5.74
CA LEU A 10 -3.44 -2.68 -5.84
C LEU A 10 -3.25 -1.70 -7.00
N VAL A 11 -3.80 -1.99 -8.19
CA VAL A 11 -3.70 -1.07 -9.35
C VAL A 11 -4.38 0.27 -9.08
N LEU A 12 -5.56 0.26 -8.47
CA LEU A 12 -6.24 1.49 -8.04
C LEU A 12 -5.46 2.20 -6.93
N GLY A 13 -4.77 1.44 -6.08
CA GLY A 13 -3.87 1.98 -5.07
C GLY A 13 -2.65 2.68 -5.66
N LEU A 14 -2.08 2.15 -6.75
CA LEU A 14 -1.02 2.85 -7.51
C LEU A 14 -1.56 4.16 -8.08
N ALA A 15 -2.77 4.15 -8.64
CA ALA A 15 -3.41 5.37 -9.15
C ALA A 15 -3.60 6.40 -8.03
N TYR A 16 -4.08 5.95 -6.86
CA TYR A 16 -4.23 6.80 -5.69
C TYR A 16 -2.91 7.40 -5.21
N GLY A 17 -1.82 6.62 -5.17
CA GLY A 17 -0.49 7.15 -4.81
C GLY A 17 -0.03 8.28 -5.73
N ILE A 18 -0.30 8.19 -7.04
CA ILE A 18 0.00 9.28 -7.98
C ILE A 18 -0.93 10.50 -7.76
N VAL A 19 -2.20 10.27 -7.41
CA VAL A 19 -3.13 11.35 -7.09
C VAL A 19 -2.67 12.12 -5.85
N GLU A 20 -2.36 11.42 -4.77
CA GLU A 20 -1.94 12.03 -3.50
C GLU A 20 -0.59 12.76 -3.65
N GLU A 21 0.43 12.06 -4.16
CA GLU A 21 1.80 12.58 -4.14
C GLU A 21 2.15 13.42 -5.38
N GLY A 22 1.63 13.02 -6.55
CA GLY A 22 1.85 13.75 -7.79
C GLY A 22 0.89 14.92 -7.94
N LEU A 23 -0.42 14.65 -7.88
CA LEU A 23 -1.44 15.63 -8.26
C LEU A 23 -1.80 16.60 -7.14
N MET A 24 -1.92 16.13 -5.90
CA MET A 24 -2.31 16.92 -4.74
C MET A 24 -1.11 17.61 -4.10
N VAL A 25 -0.15 16.88 -3.52
CA VAL A 25 0.95 17.50 -2.77
C VAL A 25 2.16 17.91 -3.63
N LYS A 26 2.27 17.36 -4.84
CA LYS A 26 3.31 17.66 -5.85
C LYS A 26 4.74 17.23 -5.44
N SER A 27 4.88 16.31 -4.50
CA SER A 27 6.17 15.83 -3.98
C SER A 27 7.01 15.12 -5.06
N PHE A 28 6.37 14.52 -6.07
CA PHE A 28 7.06 13.93 -7.23
C PHE A 28 7.86 14.96 -8.03
N PHE A 29 7.43 16.23 -7.97
CA PHE A 29 7.91 17.30 -8.81
C PHE A 29 8.66 18.38 -8.03
N ASP A 30 8.41 18.58 -6.75
CA ASP A 30 9.09 19.61 -5.96
C ASP A 30 10.50 19.12 -5.54
N PRO A 31 11.62 19.76 -5.95
CA PRO A 31 12.95 19.39 -5.49
C PRO A 31 13.19 19.68 -4.00
N ASN A 32 12.37 20.54 -3.40
CA ASN A 32 12.51 20.98 -2.02
C ASN A 32 11.40 20.41 -1.14
N TRP A 33 10.72 19.34 -1.57
CA TRP A 33 9.76 18.65 -0.72
C TRP A 33 10.45 18.19 0.57
N MET A 34 9.82 18.50 1.71
CA MET A 34 10.44 18.42 3.04
C MET A 34 10.99 17.03 3.41
N ASP A 35 10.38 15.97 2.87
CA ASP A 35 10.75 14.58 3.21
C ASP A 35 11.82 13.98 2.29
N LEU A 36 12.29 14.71 1.26
CA LEU A 36 13.18 14.12 0.25
C LEU A 36 14.60 13.86 0.75
N GLY A 37 15.17 14.76 1.56
CA GLY A 37 16.59 14.73 1.89
C GLY A 37 17.46 14.62 0.62
N LEU A 38 18.28 13.58 0.52
CA LEU A 38 19.14 13.30 -0.63
C LEU A 38 18.36 13.11 -1.95
N LEU A 39 17.10 12.67 -1.87
CA LEU A 39 16.20 12.54 -3.02
C LEU A 39 15.85 13.92 -3.63
N GLY A 40 16.22 15.04 -3.02
CA GLY A 40 16.16 16.34 -3.70
C GLY A 40 16.97 16.33 -5.02
N VAL A 41 18.01 15.49 -5.09
CA VAL A 41 18.90 15.34 -6.27
C VAL A 41 18.90 13.90 -6.80
N TYR A 42 19.03 12.90 -5.92
CA TYR A 42 19.11 11.49 -6.31
C TYR A 42 17.78 10.99 -6.91
N GLY A 43 17.83 10.36 -8.07
CA GLY A 43 16.64 9.87 -8.78
C GLY A 43 15.91 10.93 -9.60
N ARG A 44 16.43 12.16 -9.66
CA ARG A 44 15.79 13.27 -10.34
C ARG A 44 16.16 13.35 -11.81
N TRP A 45 15.17 13.31 -12.68
CA TRP A 45 15.34 13.47 -14.12
C TRP A 45 14.08 14.01 -14.79
N ALA A 46 14.24 14.93 -15.75
CA ALA A 46 13.14 15.56 -16.49
C ALA A 46 12.06 16.22 -15.60
N GLY A 47 12.47 16.81 -14.47
CA GLY A 47 11.55 17.50 -13.55
C GLY A 47 10.76 16.59 -12.61
N VAL A 48 11.12 15.30 -12.54
CA VAL A 48 10.48 14.29 -11.68
C VAL A 48 11.55 13.61 -10.83
N ASN A 49 11.25 13.33 -9.56
CA ASN A 49 12.01 12.32 -8.82
C ASN A 49 11.39 10.93 -9.03
N TRP A 50 12.04 10.09 -9.83
CA TRP A 50 11.54 8.75 -10.19
C TRP A 50 11.66 7.72 -9.08
N VAL A 51 12.65 7.86 -8.19
CA VAL A 51 12.84 6.95 -7.04
C VAL A 51 11.74 7.20 -6.02
N TRP A 52 11.56 8.46 -5.63
CA TRP A 52 10.49 8.90 -4.73
C TRP A 52 9.10 8.60 -5.30
N SER A 53 8.89 8.88 -6.59
CA SER A 53 7.61 8.61 -7.24
C SER A 53 7.25 7.13 -7.21
N LEU A 54 8.23 6.26 -7.49
CA LEU A 54 8.03 4.81 -7.47
C LEU A 54 7.80 4.30 -6.04
N GLU A 55 8.63 4.73 -5.10
CA GLU A 55 8.53 4.39 -3.68
C GLU A 55 7.14 4.71 -3.15
N LEU A 56 6.71 5.96 -3.23
CA LEU A 56 5.43 6.36 -2.66
C LEU A 56 4.25 5.76 -3.41
N THR A 57 4.32 5.63 -4.73
CA THR A 57 3.26 4.94 -5.49
C THR A 57 3.04 3.50 -4.98
N LEU A 58 4.12 2.75 -4.74
CA LEU A 58 4.05 1.40 -4.17
C LEU A 58 3.59 1.42 -2.71
N PHE A 59 4.09 2.36 -1.91
CA PHE A 59 3.73 2.54 -0.51
C PHE A 59 2.22 2.79 -0.34
N HIS A 60 1.66 3.80 -1.02
CA HIS A 60 0.23 4.12 -0.93
C HIS A 60 -0.65 2.97 -1.42
N ALA A 61 -0.23 2.24 -2.46
CA ALA A 61 -0.96 1.09 -2.94
C ALA A 61 -1.14 0.01 -1.88
N VAL A 62 -0.11 -0.24 -1.06
CA VAL A 62 -0.11 -1.27 -0.03
C VAL A 62 -0.68 -0.74 1.28
N PHE A 63 -0.11 0.34 1.81
CA PHE A 63 -0.35 0.80 3.18
C PHE A 63 -1.55 1.72 3.31
N SER A 64 -1.80 2.58 2.32
CA SER A 64 -2.91 3.54 2.35
C SER A 64 -4.20 2.96 1.77
N ILE A 65 -4.10 1.93 0.91
CA ILE A 65 -5.24 1.37 0.18
C ILE A 65 -5.49 -0.10 0.50
N ALA A 66 -4.58 -1.01 0.13
CA ALA A 66 -4.85 -2.44 0.24
C ALA A 66 -5.01 -2.92 1.69
N ILE A 67 -4.14 -2.49 2.60
CA ILE A 67 -4.19 -2.88 4.01
C ILE A 67 -5.47 -2.39 4.70
N PRO A 68 -5.87 -1.11 4.62
CA PRO A 68 -7.11 -0.64 5.24
C PRO A 68 -8.34 -1.36 4.70
N ILE A 69 -8.44 -1.58 3.39
CA ILE A 69 -9.55 -2.33 2.79
C ILE A 69 -9.58 -3.76 3.34
N LEU A 70 -8.44 -4.46 3.38
CA LEU A 70 -8.37 -5.82 3.91
C LEU A 70 -8.74 -5.89 5.41
N LEU A 71 -8.32 -4.93 6.23
CA LEU A 71 -8.70 -4.88 7.65
C LEU A 71 -10.20 -4.68 7.81
N VAL A 72 -10.79 -3.80 7.01
CA VAL A 72 -12.24 -3.54 7.01
C VAL A 72 -13.03 -4.78 6.56
N GLU A 73 -12.60 -5.46 5.49
CA GLU A 73 -13.18 -6.74 5.06
C GLU A 73 -13.04 -7.83 6.13
N LEU A 74 -11.94 -7.83 6.89
CA LEU A 74 -11.72 -8.74 8.00
C LEU A 74 -12.58 -8.39 9.21
N LEU A 75 -12.89 -7.12 9.46
CA LEU A 75 -13.76 -6.71 10.58
C LEU A 75 -15.22 -7.09 10.33
N PHE A 76 -15.67 -6.96 9.08
CA PHE A 76 -17.07 -7.13 8.64
C PHE A 76 -17.18 -8.21 7.54
N PRO A 77 -16.90 -9.49 7.87
CA PRO A 77 -16.83 -10.56 6.87
C PRO A 77 -18.15 -10.77 6.11
N ASP A 78 -19.30 -10.59 6.78
CA ASP A 78 -20.63 -10.85 6.21
C ASP A 78 -21.04 -9.80 5.17
N ARG A 79 -20.36 -8.64 5.14
CA ARG A 79 -20.67 -7.51 4.25
C ARG A 79 -19.55 -7.24 3.23
N ARG A 80 -18.44 -7.98 3.27
CA ARG A 80 -17.23 -7.68 2.48
C ARG A 80 -17.42 -7.79 0.97
N ASP A 81 -18.45 -8.52 0.51
CA ASP A 81 -18.76 -8.74 -0.91
C ASP A 81 -19.96 -7.89 -1.38
N GLU A 82 -20.51 -7.04 -0.50
CA GLU A 82 -21.57 -6.09 -0.83
C GLU A 82 -20.99 -4.73 -1.27
N SER A 83 -21.83 -3.86 -1.84
CA SER A 83 -21.47 -2.45 -2.05
C SER A 83 -21.64 -1.67 -0.74
N TRP A 84 -20.56 -1.14 -0.19
CA TRP A 84 -20.57 -0.45 1.11
C TRP A 84 -21.15 0.96 1.04
N VAL A 85 -21.14 1.55 -0.16
CA VAL A 85 -21.58 2.92 -0.39
C VAL A 85 -22.64 2.92 -1.47
N SER A 86 -23.72 3.67 -1.25
CA SER A 86 -24.75 3.90 -2.27
C SER A 86 -24.19 4.72 -3.44
N ARG A 87 -24.88 4.75 -4.59
CA ARG A 87 -24.47 5.61 -5.72
C ARG A 87 -24.36 7.08 -5.34
N ARG A 88 -25.27 7.57 -4.49
CA ARG A 88 -25.25 8.95 -3.99
C ARG A 88 -24.07 9.20 -3.05
N GLY A 89 -23.79 8.26 -2.15
CA GLY A 89 -22.62 8.33 -1.28
C GLY A 89 -21.32 8.32 -2.09
N MET A 90 -21.24 7.48 -3.13
CA MET A 90 -20.07 7.42 -4.01
C MET A 90 -19.86 8.75 -4.74
N PHE A 91 -20.92 9.39 -5.23
CA PHE A 91 -20.83 10.73 -5.81
C PHE A 91 -20.31 11.76 -4.80
N GLY A 92 -20.83 11.76 -3.57
CA GLY A 92 -20.37 12.63 -2.49
C GLY A 92 -18.90 12.42 -2.12
N LEU A 93 -18.45 11.16 -2.00
CA LEU A 93 -17.06 10.82 -1.73
C LEU A 93 -16.12 11.25 -2.87
N ASN A 94 -16.55 11.14 -4.13
CA ASN A 94 -15.77 11.65 -5.25
C ASN A 94 -15.66 13.18 -5.20
N ILE A 95 -16.74 13.91 -4.87
CA ILE A 95 -16.67 15.36 -4.69
C ILE A 95 -15.69 15.70 -3.56
N LEU A 96 -15.76 14.99 -2.44
CA LEU A 96 -14.87 15.22 -1.30
C LEU A 96 -13.41 14.97 -1.68
N LEU A 97 -13.12 13.86 -2.38
CA LEU A 97 -11.78 13.56 -2.88
C LEU A 97 -11.28 14.64 -3.86
N TRP A 98 -12.13 15.08 -4.79
CA TRP A 98 -11.78 16.18 -5.68
C TRP A 98 -11.52 17.49 -4.94
N GLY A 99 -12.36 17.80 -3.95
CA GLY A 99 -12.20 18.97 -3.10
C GLY A 99 -10.88 18.91 -2.31
N ASP A 100 -10.55 17.76 -1.76
CA ASP A 100 -9.30 17.50 -1.03
C ASP A 100 -8.07 17.66 -1.94
N VAL A 101 -8.09 17.06 -3.14
CA VAL A 101 -7.00 17.21 -4.12
C VAL A 101 -6.81 18.67 -4.53
N VAL A 102 -7.90 19.40 -4.81
CA VAL A 102 -7.85 20.83 -5.18
C VAL A 102 -7.34 21.67 -4.01
N PHE A 103 -7.84 21.41 -2.80
CA PHE A 103 -7.39 22.08 -1.60
C PHE A 103 -5.90 21.84 -1.37
N GLY A 104 -5.44 20.58 -1.40
CA GLY A 104 -4.05 20.22 -1.23
C GLY A 104 -3.14 20.88 -2.28
N TYR A 105 -3.55 20.86 -3.55
CA TYR A 105 -2.82 21.50 -4.64
C TYR A 105 -2.63 23.01 -4.44
N LEU A 106 -3.67 23.69 -3.96
CA LEU A 106 -3.67 25.16 -3.80
C LEU A 106 -3.08 25.62 -2.46
N ALA A 107 -3.27 24.85 -1.38
CA ALA A 107 -3.04 25.31 -0.01
C ALA A 107 -1.79 24.72 0.65
N LEU A 108 -1.31 23.53 0.26
CA LEU A 108 -0.20 22.86 0.98
C LEU A 108 1.18 23.40 0.59
N THR A 109 1.40 23.70 -0.69
CA THR A 109 2.68 24.25 -1.16
C THR A 109 2.48 25.20 -2.33
N PRO A 110 3.21 26.33 -2.39
CA PRO A 110 3.16 27.25 -3.52
C PRO A 110 3.84 26.69 -4.78
N TYR A 111 4.53 25.54 -4.68
CA TYR A 111 5.24 24.93 -5.79
C TYR A 111 4.32 24.62 -6.98
N ARG A 112 4.80 24.89 -8.20
CA ARG A 112 4.08 24.63 -9.45
C ARG A 112 4.82 23.56 -10.25
N PRO A 113 4.20 22.40 -10.50
CA PRO A 113 4.86 21.29 -11.17
C PRO A 113 5.09 21.61 -12.66
N PRO A 114 6.14 21.05 -13.28
CA PRO A 114 6.38 21.22 -14.71
C PRO A 114 5.21 20.64 -15.52
N PHE A 115 4.75 21.39 -16.54
CA PHE A 115 3.54 21.07 -17.28
C PHE A 115 3.52 19.65 -17.86
N VAL A 116 4.58 19.26 -18.58
CA VAL A 116 4.65 17.96 -19.27
C VAL A 116 4.60 16.78 -18.27
N PRO A 117 5.50 16.67 -17.28
CA PRO A 117 5.41 15.64 -16.23
C PRO A 117 4.07 15.59 -15.50
N TYR A 118 3.47 16.74 -15.21
CA TYR A 118 2.19 16.80 -14.52
C TYR A 118 1.06 16.20 -15.37
N ILE A 119 0.98 16.54 -16.66
CA ILE A 119 0.03 15.93 -17.59
C ILE A 119 0.29 14.42 -17.73
N LEU A 120 1.55 13.99 -17.79
CA LEU A 120 1.88 12.56 -17.83
C LEU A 120 1.42 11.81 -16.57
N ALA A 121 1.49 12.43 -15.39
CA ALA A 121 0.94 11.84 -14.16
C ALA A 121 -0.59 11.68 -14.23
N ILE A 122 -1.32 12.68 -14.75
CA ILE A 122 -2.77 12.56 -14.98
C ILE A 122 -3.07 11.41 -15.94
N LEU A 123 -2.33 11.32 -17.06
CA LEU A 123 -2.49 10.24 -18.03
C LEU A 123 -2.17 8.86 -17.43
N ALA A 124 -1.16 8.78 -16.56
CA ALA A 124 -0.83 7.55 -15.84
C ALA A 124 -1.96 7.11 -14.91
N VAL A 125 -2.56 8.04 -14.14
CA VAL A 125 -3.75 7.76 -13.31
C VAL A 125 -4.91 7.25 -14.17
N ILE A 126 -5.21 7.91 -15.28
CA ILE A 126 -6.26 7.47 -16.21
C ILE A 126 -5.94 6.07 -16.75
N GLY A 127 -4.69 5.83 -17.17
CA GLY A 127 -4.24 4.53 -17.67
C GLY A 127 -4.40 3.41 -16.64
N LEU A 128 -4.02 3.64 -15.39
CA LEU A 128 -4.20 2.69 -14.29
C LEU A 128 -5.68 2.42 -13.98
N CYS A 129 -6.52 3.46 -13.99
CA CYS A 129 -7.96 3.31 -13.83
C CYS A 129 -8.59 2.51 -14.98
N LEU A 130 -8.17 2.74 -16.23
CA LEU A 130 -8.62 1.96 -17.39
C LEU A 130 -8.12 0.51 -17.34
N LEU A 131 -6.89 0.29 -16.90
CA LEU A 131 -6.33 -1.04 -16.67
C LEU A 131 -7.17 -1.78 -15.62
N ALA A 132 -7.42 -1.16 -14.47
CA ALA A 132 -8.23 -1.71 -13.39
C ALA A 132 -9.64 -2.12 -13.87
N LYS A 133 -10.28 -1.31 -14.74
CA LYS A 133 -11.59 -1.65 -15.34
C LYS A 133 -11.56 -2.85 -16.28
N ARG A 134 -10.43 -3.14 -16.91
CA ARG A 134 -10.26 -4.26 -17.85
C ARG A 134 -9.81 -5.55 -17.16
N MET A 135 -9.47 -5.49 -15.88
CA MET A 135 -9.03 -6.68 -15.15
C MET A 135 -10.21 -7.64 -14.95
N PRO A 136 -10.00 -8.96 -15.17
CA PRO A 136 -11.08 -9.93 -15.05
C PRO A 136 -11.61 -9.95 -13.61
N ALA A 137 -12.91 -10.16 -13.42
CA ALA A 137 -13.55 -10.19 -12.10
C ALA A 137 -13.16 -11.42 -11.26
N SER A 138 -12.62 -12.49 -11.88
CA SER A 138 -12.01 -13.65 -11.22
C SER A 138 -10.90 -14.22 -12.11
N TRP A 139 -9.75 -14.59 -11.52
CA TRP A 139 -8.59 -15.07 -12.29
C TRP A 139 -8.54 -16.60 -12.39
N ALA A 140 -9.15 -17.34 -11.46
CA ALA A 140 -9.47 -18.78 -11.54
C ALA A 140 -10.30 -19.19 -10.30
N LYS A 141 -11.02 -20.31 -10.36
CA LYS A 141 -11.57 -20.96 -9.17
C LYS A 141 -10.43 -21.70 -8.44
N PRO A 142 -10.41 -21.68 -7.09
CA PRO A 142 -9.44 -22.47 -6.35
C PRO A 142 -9.55 -23.95 -6.68
N ASN A 143 -8.48 -24.53 -7.19
CA ASN A 143 -8.34 -25.97 -7.19
C ASN A 143 -8.05 -26.38 -5.75
N GLY A 144 -9.01 -27.00 -5.08
CA GLY A 144 -8.94 -27.43 -3.68
C GLY A 144 -7.92 -28.52 -3.38
N LEU A 145 -6.88 -28.66 -4.22
CA LEU A 145 -5.91 -29.74 -4.22
C LEU A 145 -4.58 -29.36 -3.52
N HIS A 146 -4.38 -28.09 -3.15
CA HIS A 146 -3.13 -27.63 -2.54
C HIS A 146 -3.26 -27.23 -1.07
N ASN A 147 -2.38 -27.79 -0.22
CA ASN A 147 -2.21 -27.39 1.17
C ASN A 147 -1.71 -25.94 1.25
N ALA A 148 -2.58 -25.02 1.70
CA ALA A 148 -2.19 -23.66 2.02
C ALA A 148 -1.00 -23.64 3.00
N SER A 149 -0.09 -22.68 2.80
CA SER A 149 1.03 -22.45 3.73
C SER A 149 0.53 -22.19 5.17
N LYS A 150 1.35 -22.44 6.19
CA LYS A 150 0.99 -22.07 7.58
C LYS A 150 0.72 -20.56 7.70
N PRO A 151 -0.30 -20.08 8.46
CA PRO A 151 -0.68 -18.66 8.51
C PRO A 151 0.42 -17.69 8.93
N TRP A 152 1.42 -18.12 9.72
CA TRP A 152 2.53 -17.24 10.11
C TRP A 152 3.47 -16.88 8.95
N LYS A 153 3.58 -17.75 7.92
CA LYS A 153 4.48 -17.53 6.79
C LYS A 153 4.15 -16.26 6.00
N PRO A 154 2.90 -15.98 5.59
CA PRO A 154 2.59 -14.72 4.91
C PRO A 154 2.77 -13.49 5.81
N GLY A 155 2.58 -13.61 7.12
CA GLY A 155 2.91 -12.52 8.05
C GLY A 155 4.41 -12.24 8.10
N PHE A 156 5.23 -13.28 8.19
CA PHE A 156 6.68 -13.13 8.12
C PHE A 156 7.13 -12.52 6.78
N LEU A 157 6.55 -12.97 5.66
CA LEU A 157 6.81 -12.38 4.35
C LEU A 157 6.44 -10.89 4.32
N GLY A 158 5.27 -10.50 4.83
CA GLY A 158 4.85 -9.10 4.88
C GLY A 158 5.81 -8.22 5.69
N PHE A 159 6.25 -8.71 6.84
CA PHE A 159 7.23 -8.00 7.67
C PHE A 159 8.58 -7.83 6.96
N ILE A 160 9.16 -8.93 6.47
CA ILE A 160 10.46 -8.91 5.80
C ILE A 160 10.41 -8.10 4.50
N ALA A 161 9.33 -8.21 3.72
CA ALA A 161 9.15 -7.40 2.53
C ALA A 161 9.13 -5.90 2.84
N THR A 162 8.46 -5.50 3.93
CA THR A 162 8.40 -4.10 4.35
C THR A 162 9.78 -3.60 4.82
N VAL A 163 10.49 -4.41 5.61
CA VAL A 163 11.88 -4.11 6.02
C VAL A 163 12.77 -3.93 4.80
N ILE A 164 12.77 -4.87 3.85
CA ILE A 164 13.60 -4.79 2.64
C ILE A 164 13.20 -3.59 1.78
N PHE A 165 11.90 -3.30 1.65
CA PHE A 165 11.39 -2.14 0.91
C PHE A 165 11.99 -0.84 1.43
N PHE A 166 11.96 -0.62 2.76
CA PHE A 166 12.54 0.59 3.35
C PHE A 166 14.07 0.59 3.37
N ILE A 167 14.73 -0.57 3.45
CA ILE A 167 16.18 -0.64 3.24
C ILE A 167 16.53 -0.19 1.81
N ILE A 168 15.79 -0.67 0.80
CA ILE A 168 15.99 -0.26 -0.60
C ILE A 168 15.76 1.25 -0.75
N ALA A 169 14.65 1.76 -0.21
CA ALA A 169 14.27 3.16 -0.34
C ALA A 169 15.21 4.12 0.39
N TRP A 170 15.61 3.80 1.63
CA TRP A 170 16.34 4.73 2.49
C TRP A 170 17.86 4.51 2.48
N VAL A 171 18.35 3.29 2.24
CA VAL A 171 19.78 3.00 2.34
C VAL A 171 20.49 3.10 0.99
N LEU A 172 19.92 2.53 -0.08
CA LEU A 172 20.61 2.48 -1.39
C LEU A 172 20.94 3.87 -1.96
N PRO A 173 20.08 4.90 -1.84
CA PRO A 173 20.45 6.25 -2.25
C PRO A 173 21.69 6.80 -1.54
N ASN A 174 21.99 6.36 -0.32
CA ASN A 174 23.09 6.85 0.50
C ASN A 174 24.45 6.16 0.22
N VAL A 175 24.49 5.17 -0.69
CA VAL A 175 25.70 4.38 -0.99
C VAL A 175 26.08 4.41 -2.48
N ASP A 176 25.79 5.53 -3.15
CA ASP A 176 26.17 5.81 -4.56
C ASP A 176 25.74 4.75 -5.58
N VAL A 177 24.68 4.00 -5.28
CA VAL A 177 24.13 2.97 -6.18
C VAL A 177 23.41 3.66 -7.35
N PRO A 178 23.57 3.18 -8.61
CA PRO A 178 22.86 3.76 -9.74
C PRO A 178 21.34 3.77 -9.56
N VAL A 179 20.69 4.87 -9.94
CA VAL A 179 19.22 5.05 -9.82
C VAL A 179 18.42 3.87 -10.38
N ALA A 180 18.84 3.34 -11.54
CA ALA A 180 18.19 2.20 -12.18
C ALA A 180 18.24 0.92 -11.32
N VAL A 181 19.31 0.73 -10.53
CA VAL A 181 19.44 -0.42 -9.64
C VAL A 181 18.47 -0.28 -8.46
N THR A 182 18.34 0.91 -7.88
CA THR A 182 17.40 1.18 -6.77
C THR A 182 15.95 0.98 -7.22
N MET A 183 15.56 1.54 -8.36
CA MET A 183 14.23 1.34 -8.94
C MET A 183 13.98 -0.12 -9.33
N GLY A 184 14.97 -0.77 -9.95
CA GLY A 184 14.91 -2.18 -10.31
C GLY A 184 14.73 -3.08 -9.10
N ALA A 185 15.42 -2.79 -7.99
CA ALA A 185 15.30 -3.53 -6.74
C ALA A 185 13.89 -3.41 -6.12
N MET A 186 13.28 -2.22 -6.14
CA MET A 186 11.89 -2.03 -5.68
C MET A 186 10.90 -2.83 -6.54
N LEU A 187 11.02 -2.74 -7.87
CA LEU A 187 10.15 -3.47 -8.79
C LEU A 187 10.33 -4.98 -8.68
N LEU A 188 11.57 -5.44 -8.53
CA LEU A 188 11.90 -6.85 -8.33
C LEU A 188 11.31 -7.34 -7.00
N LEU A 189 11.47 -6.58 -5.91
CA LEU A 189 10.88 -6.93 -4.62
C LEU A 189 9.36 -7.06 -4.73
N ALA A 190 8.69 -6.08 -5.35
CA ALA A 190 7.26 -6.15 -5.60
C ALA A 190 6.90 -7.43 -6.39
N ALA A 191 7.56 -7.69 -7.53
CA ALA A 191 7.30 -8.87 -8.34
C ALA A 191 7.51 -10.20 -7.57
N VAL A 192 8.59 -10.30 -6.79
CA VAL A 192 8.93 -11.47 -5.96
C VAL A 192 7.87 -11.67 -4.89
N VAL A 193 7.49 -10.62 -4.15
CA VAL A 193 6.46 -10.71 -3.11
C VAL A 193 5.15 -11.17 -3.72
N LEU A 194 4.72 -10.58 -4.84
CA LEU A 194 3.48 -10.97 -5.51
C LEU A 194 3.54 -12.42 -6.02
N GLY A 195 4.68 -12.87 -6.54
CA GLY A 195 4.91 -14.27 -6.92
C GLY A 195 4.84 -15.23 -5.73
N LEU A 196 5.49 -14.89 -4.62
CA LEU A 196 5.45 -15.70 -3.39
C LEU A 196 4.05 -15.75 -2.79
N LEU A 197 3.32 -14.63 -2.77
CA LEU A 197 1.93 -14.59 -2.33
C LEU A 197 1.05 -15.49 -3.20
N ARG A 198 1.23 -15.49 -4.53
CA ARG A 198 0.55 -16.45 -5.43
C ARG A 198 0.85 -17.89 -5.05
N LEU A 199 2.13 -18.26 -4.96
CA LEU A 199 2.57 -19.62 -4.65
C LEU A 199 2.06 -20.08 -3.28
N MET A 200 2.20 -19.25 -2.25
CA MET A 200 1.79 -19.58 -0.88
C MET A 200 0.27 -19.66 -0.73
N SER A 201 -0.48 -18.96 -1.59
CA SER A 201 -1.94 -18.97 -1.59
C SER A 201 -2.56 -20.30 -2.03
N GLY A 202 -1.78 -21.19 -2.66
CA GLY A 202 -2.19 -22.56 -3.00
C GLY A 202 -3.54 -22.60 -3.71
N ASP A 203 -3.60 -21.98 -4.89
CA ASP A 203 -4.80 -21.77 -5.72
C ASP A 203 -5.99 -21.07 -5.04
N GLY A 204 -5.89 -20.64 -3.78
CA GLY A 204 -6.95 -19.89 -3.09
C GLY A 204 -7.35 -20.45 -1.74
N ALA A 205 -6.62 -21.44 -1.21
CA ALA A 205 -6.84 -22.03 0.11
C ALA A 205 -6.52 -21.10 1.32
N TRP A 206 -6.09 -19.85 1.08
CA TRP A 206 -5.91 -18.85 2.15
C TRP A 206 -7.23 -18.36 2.75
N GLY A 207 -7.39 -18.60 4.05
CA GLY A 207 -8.46 -18.05 4.86
C GLY A 207 -8.14 -16.66 5.42
N ASP A 208 -9.05 -16.16 6.26
CA ASP A 208 -8.94 -14.85 6.90
C ASP A 208 -7.74 -14.76 7.87
N THR A 209 -7.31 -15.90 8.43
CA THR A 209 -6.10 -15.97 9.28
C THR A 209 -4.82 -15.64 8.50
N HIS A 210 -4.69 -16.11 7.26
CA HIS A 210 -3.55 -15.79 6.39
C HIS A 210 -3.53 -14.32 5.99
N LYS A 211 -4.70 -13.76 5.64
CA LYS A 211 -4.85 -12.34 5.29
C LYS A 211 -4.49 -11.45 6.47
N LEU A 212 -5.02 -11.76 7.66
CA LEU A 212 -4.71 -11.02 8.87
C LEU A 212 -3.21 -11.12 9.19
N ALA A 213 -2.62 -12.31 9.10
CA ALA A 213 -1.20 -12.47 9.35
C ALA A 213 -0.34 -11.62 8.41
N LEU A 214 -0.64 -11.63 7.09
CA LEU A 214 0.05 -10.80 6.10
C LEU A 214 0.02 -9.31 6.46
N VAL A 215 -1.18 -8.79 6.75
CA VAL A 215 -1.39 -7.38 7.10
C VAL A 215 -0.69 -7.03 8.41
N SER A 216 -0.88 -7.85 9.45
CA SER A 216 -0.21 -7.65 10.74
C SER A 216 1.31 -7.66 10.61
N GLY A 217 1.85 -8.55 9.76
CA GLY A 217 3.27 -8.61 9.46
C GLY A 217 3.79 -7.35 8.80
N ALA A 218 3.12 -6.86 7.75
CA ALA A 218 3.51 -5.60 7.09
C ALA A 218 3.43 -4.40 8.05
N LEU A 219 2.38 -4.30 8.86
CA LEU A 219 2.22 -3.24 9.85
C LEU A 219 3.21 -3.34 11.02
N MET A 220 3.72 -4.54 11.32
CA MET A 220 4.69 -4.75 12.40
C MET A 220 5.94 -3.90 12.22
N PHE A 221 6.35 -3.63 10.97
CA PHE A 221 7.44 -2.70 10.70
C PHE A 221 7.20 -1.33 11.34
N PHE A 222 6.04 -0.70 11.10
CA PHE A 222 5.71 0.61 11.67
C PHE A 222 5.47 0.57 13.17
N ILE A 223 4.88 -0.52 13.67
CA ILE A 223 4.67 -0.72 15.12
C ILE A 223 6.02 -0.72 15.85
N LEU A 224 7.05 -1.35 15.28
CA LEU A 224 8.40 -1.38 15.84
C LEU A 224 9.17 -0.07 15.58
N LEU A 225 8.94 0.57 14.44
CA LEU A 225 9.60 1.82 14.07
C LEU A 225 9.12 3.00 14.92
N GLY A 226 7.83 3.07 15.26
CA GLY A 226 7.23 4.20 15.98
C GLY A 226 7.95 4.58 17.28
N PRO A 227 8.21 3.64 18.21
CA PRO A 227 8.99 3.94 19.41
C PRO A 227 10.41 4.41 19.11
N LEU A 228 11.07 3.88 18.07
CA LEU A 228 12.43 4.31 17.69
C LEU A 228 12.41 5.77 17.20
N GLN A 229 11.43 6.13 16.38
CA GLN A 229 11.24 7.51 15.90
C GLN A 229 10.83 8.46 17.02
N GLN A 230 10.05 7.99 18.01
CA GLN A 230 9.70 8.80 19.16
C GLN A 230 10.89 9.12 20.07
N LEU A 231 11.86 8.21 20.14
CA LEU A 231 13.07 8.38 20.95
C LEU A 231 14.20 9.12 20.22
N ASP A 232 14.05 9.36 18.92
CA ASP A 232 15.04 10.07 18.12
C ASP A 232 15.02 11.58 18.41
N THR A 233 16.07 12.05 19.07
CA THR A 233 16.23 13.46 19.47
C THR A 233 16.66 14.37 18.31
N GLN A 234 17.00 13.82 17.15
CA GLN A 234 17.41 14.59 15.97
C GLN A 234 16.25 14.99 15.06
N ARG A 235 15.04 14.50 15.35
CA ARG A 235 13.85 14.80 14.56
C ARG A 235 13.40 16.25 14.76
N VAL A 236 12.96 16.86 13.67
CA VAL A 236 12.46 18.24 13.66
C VAL A 236 10.96 18.33 13.91
N ASP A 237 10.23 17.22 13.73
CA ASP A 237 8.79 17.09 13.93
C ASP A 237 8.46 16.53 15.33
N ASN A 238 7.21 16.72 15.76
CA ASN A 238 6.74 16.20 17.04
C ASN A 238 6.27 14.74 16.90
N THR A 239 7.08 13.82 17.39
CA THR A 239 6.82 12.37 17.37
C THR A 239 6.07 11.85 18.61
N SER A 240 5.59 12.74 19.48
CA SER A 240 4.91 12.35 20.71
C SER A 240 3.69 11.46 20.43
N GLY A 241 3.66 10.29 21.06
CA GLY A 241 2.52 9.37 20.98
C GLY A 241 2.66 8.26 19.94
N MET A 242 3.70 8.24 19.10
CA MET A 242 3.91 7.16 18.11
C MET A 242 3.96 5.77 18.77
N ALA A 243 4.62 5.63 19.93
CA ALA A 243 4.65 4.37 20.68
C ALA A 243 3.27 3.94 21.19
N LEU A 244 2.44 4.91 21.61
CA LEU A 244 1.07 4.63 22.04
C LEU A 244 0.20 4.16 20.86
N VAL A 245 0.34 4.79 19.69
CA VAL A 245 -0.35 4.35 18.46
C VAL A 245 0.05 2.94 18.09
N GLY A 246 1.36 2.61 18.15
CA GLY A 246 1.85 1.25 17.94
C GLY A 246 1.25 0.23 18.91
N LEU A 247 1.16 0.57 20.20
CA LEU A 247 0.53 -0.29 21.21
C LEU A 247 -0.96 -0.50 20.94
N VAL A 248 -1.70 0.55 20.60
CA VAL A 248 -3.13 0.46 20.24
C VAL A 248 -3.30 -0.43 19.01
N ALA A 249 -2.45 -0.29 17.99
CA ALA A 249 -2.48 -1.14 16.81
C ALA A 249 -2.26 -2.62 17.17
N ILE A 250 -1.30 -2.95 18.04
CA ILE A 250 -1.09 -4.33 18.54
C ILE A 250 -2.37 -4.87 19.20
N VAL A 251 -2.99 -4.10 20.09
CA VAL A 251 -4.22 -4.50 20.77
C VAL A 251 -5.35 -4.74 19.77
N CYS A 252 -5.57 -3.83 18.82
CA CYS A 252 -6.59 -3.98 17.79
C CYS A 252 -6.37 -5.23 16.92
N LEU A 253 -5.13 -5.46 16.45
CA LEU A 253 -4.79 -6.63 15.64
C LEU A 253 -4.93 -7.93 16.43
N PHE A 254 -4.60 -7.92 17.73
CA PHE A 254 -4.79 -9.06 18.61
C PHE A 254 -6.28 -9.37 18.86
N LEU A 255 -7.11 -8.36 19.10
CA LEU A 255 -8.55 -8.54 19.24
C LEU A 255 -9.18 -9.06 17.94
N LEU A 256 -8.74 -8.54 16.80
CA LEU A 256 -9.17 -9.02 15.49
C LEU A 256 -8.74 -10.47 15.26
N SER A 257 -7.53 -10.86 15.67
CA SER A 257 -7.07 -12.25 15.53
C SER A 257 -7.90 -13.22 16.35
N ARG A 258 -8.32 -12.84 17.57
CA ARG A 258 -9.27 -13.61 18.38
C ARG A 258 -10.63 -13.75 17.69
N LYS A 259 -11.14 -12.69 17.06
CA LYS A 259 -12.41 -12.73 16.30
C LYS A 259 -12.29 -13.63 15.08
N VAL A 260 -11.18 -13.57 14.34
CA VAL A 260 -10.92 -14.39 13.15
C VAL A 260 -10.74 -15.86 13.53
N ALA A 261 -10.03 -16.18 14.60
CA ALA A 261 -9.79 -17.55 15.06
C ALA A 261 -11.07 -18.28 15.51
N ARG A 262 -12.09 -17.53 15.96
CA ARG A 262 -13.39 -18.08 16.38
C ARG A 262 -14.35 -18.32 15.21
N ARG A 263 -13.98 -17.98 13.97
CA ARG A 263 -14.85 -18.21 12.81
C ARG A 263 -14.98 -19.71 12.56
N PRO A 264 -16.19 -20.22 12.31
CA PRO A 264 -16.34 -21.60 11.87
C PRO A 264 -15.52 -21.77 10.59
N LEU A 265 -14.75 -22.86 10.52
CA LEU A 265 -14.17 -23.29 9.25
C LEU A 265 -15.35 -23.43 8.29
N VAL A 266 -15.32 -22.71 7.18
CA VAL A 266 -16.33 -22.88 6.13
C VAL A 266 -16.23 -24.33 5.70
N SER A 267 -17.16 -25.15 6.19
CA SER A 267 -17.44 -26.47 5.65
C SER A 267 -17.87 -26.21 4.21
N THR A 268 -16.99 -26.52 3.27
CA THR A 268 -17.38 -26.75 1.88
C THR A 268 -18.29 -27.97 1.88
N SER A 269 -19.55 -27.74 2.24
CA SER A 269 -20.61 -28.71 2.01
C SER A 269 -20.84 -28.74 0.52
N VAL A 270 -20.37 -29.84 -0.07
CA VAL A 270 -20.73 -30.29 -1.40
C VAL A 270 -22.24 -30.42 -1.44
N LEU A 271 -22.90 -29.60 -2.26
CA LEU A 271 -24.20 -29.87 -2.90
C LEU A 271 -24.18 -29.24 -4.29
#